data_AF-A0A926CMM4-F1
#
_entry.id   AF-A0A926CMM4-F1
#
_cell.length_a   1.000
_cell.length_b   1.000
_cell.length_c   1.000
_cell.angle_alpha   90.00
_cell.angle_beta   90.00
_cell.angle_gamma   90.00
#
_symmetry.space_group_name_H-M   'P 1'
#
loop_
_entity.id
_entity.type
_entity.pdbx_description
1 polymer ?
#
loop_
_entity_poly.entity_id
_entity_poly.type
_entity_poly.pdbx_seq_one_letter_code
_entity_poly.pdbx_strand_id
1 'polypeptide(L)'
;MADADRLWAKIFGGPGAVAAANSFEPAGLSNQYPFYRGDILGDNGRILTGHLSHAMHVYGSFDGRGETSLYVPPGFTSHSGSPTPTDAAVTFFYPRLGNFFNVTLAVFHIANFAISQEAGRVRIGTVGGRGGSYAFYKHAHIEFYRGNTGLPSASARQRLRIDPAAVFGGASTTARLRKAIADQ
;
A
#
# COMPACT_ATOMS: atom_id res chain seq x y z
N MET A 1 -10.98 -10.24 -8.58
CA MET A 1 -9.96 -9.25 -8.18
C MET A 1 -10.10 -8.06 -9.11
N ALA A 2 -10.19 -6.83 -8.58
CA ALA A 2 -10.31 -5.63 -9.41
C ALA A 2 -9.02 -5.42 -10.23
N ASP A 3 -9.11 -4.75 -11.38
CA ASP A 3 -7.93 -4.51 -12.24
C ASP A 3 -6.87 -3.64 -11.55
N ALA A 4 -7.31 -2.74 -10.66
CA ALA A 4 -6.40 -2.00 -9.77
C ALA A 4 -5.56 -2.97 -8.93
N ASP A 5 -6.17 -3.87 -8.16
CA ASP A 5 -5.46 -4.82 -7.30
C ASP A 5 -4.45 -5.68 -8.09
N ARG A 6 -4.80 -6.09 -9.32
CA ARG A 6 -3.86 -6.82 -10.20
C ARG A 6 -2.65 -5.98 -10.58
N LEU A 7 -2.87 -4.73 -10.96
CA LEU A 7 -1.79 -3.81 -11.28
C LEU A 7 -0.88 -3.58 -10.06
N TRP A 8 -1.48 -3.33 -8.89
CA TRP A 8 -0.76 -3.10 -7.64
C TRP A 8 0.06 -4.32 -7.21
N ALA A 9 -0.53 -5.51 -7.26
CA ALA A 9 0.18 -6.75 -7.00
C ALA A 9 1.37 -6.95 -7.96
N LYS A 10 1.21 -6.63 -9.24
CA LYS A 10 2.29 -6.70 -10.23
C LYS A 10 3.42 -5.70 -9.95
N ILE A 11 3.10 -4.50 -9.44
CA ILE A 11 4.11 -3.48 -9.15
C ILE A 11 4.88 -3.86 -7.88
N PHE A 12 4.19 -4.18 -6.80
CA PHE A 12 4.79 -4.28 -5.46
C PHE A 12 5.03 -5.70 -4.96
N GLY A 13 4.39 -6.71 -5.55
CA GLY A 13 4.50 -8.11 -5.12
C GLY A 13 5.24 -9.00 -6.12
N GLY A 14 5.65 -10.18 -5.68
CA GLY A 14 6.15 -11.25 -6.53
C GLY A 14 5.06 -11.96 -7.30
N PRO A 15 5.41 -12.99 -8.09
CA PRO A 15 4.43 -13.87 -8.74
C PRO A 15 3.42 -14.42 -7.72
N GLY A 16 2.13 -14.38 -8.07
CA GLY A 16 1.05 -14.86 -7.20
C GLY A 16 0.64 -13.91 -6.07
N ALA A 17 1.27 -12.75 -5.92
CA ALA A 17 0.88 -11.77 -4.92
C ALA A 17 -0.55 -11.25 -5.13
N VAL A 18 -1.16 -10.83 -4.04
CA VAL A 18 -2.51 -10.25 -3.99
C VAL A 18 -2.41 -8.87 -3.37
N ALA A 19 -3.01 -7.85 -4.00
CA ALA A 19 -3.11 -6.53 -3.40
C ALA A 19 -4.55 -6.24 -2.95
N ALA A 20 -4.67 -5.37 -1.97
CA ALA A 20 -5.91 -4.82 -1.43
C ALA A 20 -5.87 -3.29 -1.57
N ALA A 21 -5.88 -2.83 -2.82
CA ALA A 21 -5.78 -1.41 -3.16
C ALA A 21 -7.14 -0.80 -3.51
N ASN A 22 -8.17 -1.63 -3.70
CA ASN A 22 -9.57 -1.24 -3.83
C ASN A 22 -10.23 -0.87 -2.48
N SER A 23 -9.43 -0.62 -1.45
CA SER A 23 -9.86 -0.38 -0.07
C SER A 23 -10.54 -1.56 0.63
N PHE A 24 -10.49 -2.78 0.12
CA PHE A 24 -11.03 -3.95 0.84
C PHE A 24 -9.98 -5.04 0.98
N GLU A 25 -9.91 -5.63 2.18
CA GLU A 25 -9.13 -6.85 2.35
C GLU A 25 -9.62 -7.98 1.44
N PRO A 26 -8.73 -8.91 1.05
CA PRO A 26 -9.12 -10.12 0.34
C PRO A 26 -10.27 -10.84 1.04
N ALA A 27 -11.19 -11.44 0.27
CA ALA A 27 -12.38 -12.08 0.81
C ALA A 27 -12.07 -13.10 1.93
N GLY A 28 -10.98 -13.86 1.80
CA GLY A 28 -10.52 -14.82 2.80
C GLY A 28 -10.11 -14.22 4.15
N LEU A 29 -9.79 -12.91 4.19
CA LEU A 29 -9.41 -12.16 5.40
C LEU A 29 -10.55 -11.31 5.96
N SER A 30 -11.57 -11.02 5.14
CA SER A 30 -12.66 -10.09 5.47
C SER A 30 -13.48 -10.42 6.73
N ASN A 31 -13.55 -11.70 7.11
CA ASN A 31 -14.23 -12.17 8.32
C ASN A 31 -13.33 -12.17 9.56
N GLN A 32 -12.01 -12.26 9.37
CA GLN A 32 -11.03 -12.26 10.45
C GLN A 32 -10.61 -10.83 10.83
N TYR A 33 -10.66 -9.90 9.86
CA TYR A 33 -10.20 -8.52 9.99
C TYR A 33 -11.24 -7.52 9.46
N PRO A 34 -12.46 -7.48 10.01
CA PRO A 34 -13.57 -6.68 9.49
C PRO A 34 -13.31 -5.16 9.54
N PHE A 35 -12.42 -4.69 10.40
CA PHE A 35 -12.07 -3.27 10.58
C PHE A 35 -11.14 -2.71 9.51
N TYR A 36 -10.58 -3.55 8.65
CA TYR A 36 -9.58 -3.17 7.64
C TYR A 36 -10.22 -2.91 6.28
N ARG A 37 -11.43 -2.37 6.26
CA ARG A 37 -12.11 -1.94 5.02
C ARG A 37 -11.83 -0.47 4.75
N GLY A 38 -12.28 0.00 3.60
CA GLY A 38 -12.23 1.39 3.17
C GLY A 38 -13.25 2.21 3.96
N ASP A 39 -13.49 3.42 3.47
CA ASP A 39 -14.48 4.31 4.04
C ASP A 39 -15.83 3.61 4.20
N ILE A 40 -16.40 3.67 5.40
CA ILE A 40 -17.75 3.17 5.70
C ILE A 40 -18.66 4.32 6.10
N LEU A 41 -19.93 4.26 5.73
CA LEU A 41 -20.93 5.21 6.22
C LEU A 41 -21.35 4.79 7.63
N GLY A 42 -21.08 5.63 8.63
CA GLY A 42 -21.53 5.40 10.00
C GLY A 42 -23.01 5.71 10.17
N ASP A 43 -23.61 5.20 11.26
CA ASP A 43 -25.04 5.36 11.58
C ASP A 43 -25.50 6.83 11.68
N ASN A 44 -24.55 7.74 11.90
CA ASN A 44 -24.78 9.19 11.94
C ASN A 44 -24.66 9.88 10.56
N GLY A 45 -24.61 9.11 9.47
CA GLY A 45 -24.45 9.60 8.10
C GLY A 45 -23.06 10.18 7.80
N ARG A 46 -22.06 10.03 8.68
CA ARG A 46 -20.69 10.48 8.44
C ARG A 46 -19.84 9.35 7.90
N ILE A 47 -18.95 9.67 6.96
CA ILE A 47 -17.93 8.74 6.49
C ILE A 47 -16.91 8.52 7.60
N LEU A 48 -16.77 7.26 8.04
CA LEU A 48 -15.71 6.81 8.91
C LEU A 48 -14.58 6.30 8.02
N THR A 49 -13.42 6.97 8.09
CA THR A 49 -12.29 6.62 7.23
C THR A 49 -11.73 5.26 7.61
N GLY A 50 -11.71 4.36 6.64
CA GLY A 50 -11.17 3.02 6.78
C GLY A 50 -9.64 2.97 6.80
N HIS A 51 -9.07 1.89 7.34
CA HIS A 51 -7.62 1.69 7.36
C HIS A 51 -7.02 1.63 5.94
N LEU A 52 -7.74 1.04 4.99
CA LEU A 52 -7.32 0.92 3.59
C LEU A 52 -7.77 2.11 2.71
N SER A 53 -8.24 3.21 3.29
CA SER A 53 -8.66 4.38 2.53
C SER A 53 -7.49 5.20 1.98
N HIS A 54 -6.33 5.13 2.64
CA HIS A 54 -5.12 5.83 2.22
C HIS A 54 -3.87 4.93 2.23
N ALA A 55 -4.09 3.65 2.43
CA ALA A 55 -3.07 2.64 2.38
C ALA A 55 -3.58 1.45 1.60
N MET A 56 -2.66 0.68 1.06
CA MET A 56 -2.96 -0.61 0.47
C MET A 56 -2.12 -1.69 1.12
N HIS A 57 -2.65 -2.91 1.12
CA HIS A 57 -1.88 -4.08 1.54
C HIS A 57 -1.45 -4.92 0.33
N VAL A 58 -0.30 -5.57 0.49
CA VAL A 58 0.20 -6.60 -0.44
C VAL A 58 0.45 -7.88 0.34
N TYR A 59 -0.08 -8.97 -0.17
CA TYR A 59 -0.06 -10.30 0.42
C TYR A 59 0.61 -11.30 -0.53
N GLY A 60 1.17 -12.38 0.02
CA GLY A 60 1.58 -13.53 -0.80
C GLY A 60 0.44 -14.49 -1.16
N SER A 61 -0.71 -14.38 -0.49
CA SER A 61 -1.89 -15.21 -0.74
C SER A 61 -3.17 -14.52 -0.26
N PHE A 62 -4.33 -14.99 -0.74
CA PHE A 62 -5.65 -14.44 -0.38
C PHE A 62 -6.06 -14.64 1.09
N ASP A 63 -5.39 -15.54 1.82
CA ASP A 63 -5.62 -15.82 3.24
C ASP A 63 -4.59 -15.13 4.16
N GLY A 64 -3.70 -14.30 3.59
CA GLY A 64 -2.70 -13.54 4.35
C GLY A 64 -1.61 -14.37 5.03
N ARG A 65 -1.40 -15.62 4.61
CA ARG A 65 -0.38 -16.51 5.20
C ARG A 65 0.82 -16.75 4.29
N GLY A 66 0.64 -16.53 2.99
CA GLY A 66 1.63 -16.76 1.95
C GLY A 66 2.75 -15.73 2.00
N GLU A 67 3.94 -16.21 1.66
CA GLU A 67 5.12 -15.37 1.45
C GLU A 67 5.12 -14.81 0.04
N THR A 68 5.68 -13.62 -0.12
CA THR A 68 6.01 -13.05 -1.42
C THR A 68 7.13 -12.03 -1.29
N SER A 69 7.95 -11.92 -2.34
CA SER A 69 8.93 -10.85 -2.47
C SER A 69 8.22 -9.51 -2.62
N LEU A 70 8.81 -8.47 -2.04
CA LEU A 70 8.37 -7.09 -2.16
C LEU A 70 9.26 -6.34 -3.11
N TYR A 71 8.63 -5.50 -3.93
CA TYR A 71 9.30 -4.69 -4.93
C TYR A 71 8.82 -3.25 -4.85
N VAL A 72 9.63 -2.34 -5.37
CA VAL A 72 9.24 -0.95 -5.59
C VAL A 72 9.53 -0.55 -7.03
N PRO A 73 8.82 0.46 -7.57
CA PRO A 73 9.14 1.03 -8.87
C PRO A 73 10.60 1.53 -8.93
N PRO A 74 11.27 1.42 -10.09
CA PRO A 74 12.56 2.10 -10.26
C PRO A 74 12.37 3.63 -10.30
N GLY A 75 13.47 4.38 -10.19
CA GLY A 75 13.49 5.84 -10.38
C GLY A 75 13.38 6.68 -9.10
N PHE A 76 13.47 6.07 -7.92
CA PHE A 76 13.71 6.82 -6.68
C PHE A 76 15.12 7.42 -6.70
N THR A 77 15.27 8.60 -6.09
CA THR A 77 16.58 9.28 -5.98
C THR A 77 17.19 9.17 -4.59
N SER A 78 16.40 8.78 -3.58
CA SER A 78 16.88 8.47 -2.23
C SER A 78 15.94 7.50 -1.51
N HIS A 79 16.45 6.85 -0.47
CA HIS A 79 15.68 5.98 0.40
C HIS A 79 16.24 5.97 1.83
N SER A 80 15.48 5.47 2.81
CA SER A 80 16.00 5.25 4.16
C SER A 80 16.98 4.08 4.19
N GLY A 81 18.01 4.15 5.04
CA GLY A 81 19.08 3.13 5.08
C GLY A 81 18.65 1.79 5.69
N SER A 82 17.64 1.80 6.56
CA SER A 82 17.13 0.61 7.25
C SER A 82 15.64 0.75 7.58
N PRO A 83 14.94 -0.36 7.89
CA PRO A 83 13.57 -0.32 8.39
C PRO A 83 13.49 0.36 9.77
N THR A 84 12.40 1.08 10.03
CA THR A 84 12.13 1.62 11.36
C THR A 84 11.93 0.51 12.40
N PRO A 85 12.29 0.72 13.68
CA PRO A 85 12.34 -0.34 14.68
C PRO A 85 10.96 -0.94 15.05
N THR A 86 9.88 -0.16 14.93
CA THR A 86 8.54 -0.60 15.36
C THR A 86 7.74 -1.22 14.22
N ASP A 87 7.66 -0.52 13.08
CA ASP A 87 6.78 -0.93 11.98
C ASP A 87 7.51 -1.60 10.82
N ALA A 88 8.84 -1.70 10.89
CA ALA A 88 9.71 -2.15 9.81
C ALA A 88 9.44 -1.37 8.51
N ALA A 89 9.38 -0.03 8.62
CA ALA A 89 9.07 0.86 7.51
C ALA A 89 10.32 1.38 6.81
N VAL A 90 10.31 1.36 5.48
CA VAL A 90 11.35 1.94 4.61
C VAL A 90 10.70 2.94 3.67
N THR A 91 11.35 4.09 3.48
CA THR A 91 10.85 5.16 2.62
C THR A 91 11.70 5.31 1.37
N PHE A 92 11.08 5.62 0.23
CA PHE A 92 11.71 5.88 -1.05
C PHE A 92 11.17 7.18 -1.63
N PHE A 93 12.06 8.10 -2.01
CA PHE A 93 11.66 9.38 -2.59
C PHE A 93 11.77 9.36 -4.11
N TYR A 94 10.69 9.77 -4.77
CA TYR A 94 10.58 9.86 -6.22
C TYR A 94 10.31 11.30 -6.65
N PRO A 95 11.14 11.89 -7.53
CA PRO A 95 10.80 13.13 -8.21
C PRO A 95 9.51 13.01 -9.01
N ARG A 96 9.24 11.81 -9.55
CA ARG A 96 7.97 11.45 -10.21
C ARG A 96 7.63 9.97 -9.97
N LEU A 97 6.38 9.72 -9.56
CA LEU A 97 5.84 8.38 -9.40
C LEU A 97 4.41 8.32 -9.97
N GLY A 98 4.24 7.61 -11.08
CA GLY A 98 2.98 7.58 -11.81
C GLY A 98 2.53 9.00 -12.21
N ASN A 99 1.33 9.38 -11.78
CA ASN A 99 0.73 10.69 -12.05
C ASN A 99 1.22 11.83 -11.15
N PHE A 100 2.01 11.54 -10.11
CA PHE A 100 2.39 12.51 -9.09
C PHE A 100 3.87 12.86 -9.18
N PHE A 101 4.16 14.12 -8.84
CA PHE A 101 5.51 14.62 -8.63
C PHE A 101 5.81 14.72 -7.15
N ASN A 102 7.09 14.63 -6.80
CA ASN A 102 7.59 14.82 -5.43
C ASN A 102 6.85 13.92 -4.43
N VAL A 103 7.09 12.61 -4.52
CA VAL A 103 6.37 11.59 -3.76
C VAL A 103 7.33 10.82 -2.87
N THR A 104 6.99 10.68 -1.60
CA THR A 104 7.60 9.66 -0.73
C THR A 104 6.69 8.44 -0.67
N LEU A 105 7.19 7.31 -1.13
CA LEU A 105 6.60 5.99 -0.92
C LEU A 105 7.09 5.46 0.42
N ALA A 106 6.19 5.01 1.29
CA ALA A 106 6.55 4.27 2.50
C ALA A 106 6.01 2.85 2.41
N VAL A 107 6.89 1.88 2.60
CA VAL A 107 6.57 0.45 2.65
C VAL A 107 6.87 -0.04 4.05
N PHE A 108 5.84 -0.53 4.73
CA PHE A 108 5.86 -1.01 6.09
C PHE A 108 5.83 -2.53 6.12
N HIS A 109 6.19 -3.10 7.28
CA HIS A 109 6.09 -4.53 7.53
C HIS A 109 7.00 -5.37 6.62
N ILE A 110 8.16 -4.82 6.26
CA ILE A 110 9.14 -5.51 5.44
C ILE A 110 9.92 -6.50 6.32
N ALA A 111 9.94 -7.76 5.91
CA ALA A 111 10.88 -8.76 6.40
C ALA A 111 12.09 -8.84 5.47
N ASN A 112 13.24 -9.27 6.01
CA ASN A 112 14.46 -9.57 5.24
C ASN A 112 14.87 -8.42 4.30
N PHE A 113 14.88 -7.19 4.83
CA PHE A 113 15.15 -6.00 4.03
C PHE A 113 16.52 -6.07 3.37
N ALA A 114 16.52 -6.00 2.04
CA ALA A 114 17.71 -5.88 1.22
C ALA A 114 17.30 -5.31 -0.14
N ILE A 115 18.02 -4.30 -0.62
CA ILE A 115 17.80 -3.74 -1.95
C ILE A 115 18.62 -4.53 -2.96
N SER A 116 17.96 -5.08 -3.97
CA SER A 116 18.59 -5.84 -5.06
C SER A 116 17.80 -5.68 -6.37
N GLN A 117 18.47 -5.91 -7.49
CA GLN A 117 17.82 -5.97 -8.80
C GLN A 117 17.46 -7.42 -9.12
N GLU A 118 16.20 -7.67 -9.46
CA GLU A 118 15.70 -9.00 -9.84
C GLU A 118 14.75 -8.86 -11.03
N ALA A 119 15.10 -9.49 -12.16
CA ALA A 119 14.30 -9.47 -13.39
C ALA A 119 13.85 -8.05 -13.83
N GLY A 120 14.73 -7.05 -13.69
CA GLY A 120 14.46 -5.66 -14.05
C GLY A 120 13.58 -4.89 -13.05
N ARG A 121 13.34 -5.46 -11.86
CA ARG A 121 12.60 -4.83 -10.76
C ARG A 121 13.51 -4.62 -9.55
N VAL A 122 13.20 -3.61 -8.74
CA VAL A 122 13.90 -3.37 -7.47
C VAL A 122 13.23 -4.17 -6.37
N ARG A 123 13.84 -5.27 -5.94
CA ARG A 123 13.40 -6.04 -4.77
C ARG A 123 13.90 -5.37 -3.49
N ILE A 124 13.03 -5.32 -2.49
CA ILE A 124 13.31 -4.67 -1.19
C ILE A 124 13.19 -5.62 0.01
N GLY A 125 12.74 -6.86 -0.18
CA GLY A 125 12.59 -7.84 0.90
C GLY A 125 11.43 -8.80 0.65
N THR A 126 10.76 -9.24 1.72
CA THR A 126 9.54 -10.05 1.69
C THR A 126 8.47 -9.44 2.59
N VAL A 127 7.21 -9.86 2.40
CA VAL A 127 6.14 -9.54 3.35
C VAL A 127 6.46 -10.10 4.74
N GLY A 128 6.34 -9.28 5.78
CA GLY A 128 6.66 -9.67 7.15
C GLY A 128 5.47 -9.68 8.11
N GLY A 129 4.35 -9.05 7.74
CA GLY A 129 3.27 -8.78 8.69
C GLY A 129 3.67 -7.73 9.73
N ARG A 130 2.76 -7.41 10.66
CA ARG A 130 2.96 -6.32 11.64
C ARG A 130 4.37 -6.35 12.26
N GLY A 131 5.07 -5.22 12.21
CA GLY A 131 6.44 -5.08 12.72
C GLY A 131 7.52 -5.86 11.95
N GLY A 132 7.18 -6.42 10.79
CA GLY A 132 8.09 -7.17 9.91
C GLY A 132 8.31 -8.63 10.27
N SER A 133 7.59 -9.20 11.25
CA SER A 133 7.81 -10.59 11.70
C SER A 133 6.56 -11.35 12.17
N TYR A 134 5.36 -10.80 11.97
CA TYR A 134 4.12 -11.42 12.44
C TYR A 134 3.62 -12.54 11.51
N ALA A 135 3.62 -13.77 12.00
CA ALA A 135 3.42 -14.97 11.17
C ALA A 135 1.97 -15.21 10.70
N PHE A 136 0.96 -14.71 11.41
CA PHE A 136 -0.44 -15.07 11.16
C PHE A 136 -1.17 -14.11 10.22
N TYR A 137 -0.60 -12.93 9.96
CA TYR A 137 -1.16 -11.90 9.10
C TYR A 137 -0.05 -11.21 8.30
N LYS A 138 0.51 -11.96 7.34
CA LYS A 138 1.65 -11.55 6.53
C LYS A 138 1.20 -10.66 5.40
N HIS A 139 1.59 -9.40 5.51
CA HIS A 139 1.36 -8.39 4.50
C HIS A 139 2.46 -7.34 4.57
N ALA A 140 2.61 -6.60 3.48
CA ALA A 140 3.20 -5.27 3.51
C ALA A 140 2.08 -4.24 3.51
N HIS A 141 2.30 -3.15 4.23
CA HIS A 141 1.42 -1.99 4.21
C HIS A 141 2.11 -0.87 3.45
N ILE A 142 1.41 -0.23 2.52
CA ILE A 142 2.02 0.75 1.61
C ILE A 142 1.23 2.05 1.62
N GLU A 143 1.94 3.14 1.83
CA GLU A 143 1.41 4.50 1.81
C GLU A 143 2.21 5.39 0.84
N PHE A 144 1.55 6.43 0.33
CA PHE A 144 2.14 7.45 -0.53
C PHE A 144 1.97 8.82 0.11
N TYR A 145 3.01 9.64 0.11
CA TYR A 145 2.99 10.98 0.69
C TYR A 145 3.48 12.03 -0.28
N ARG A 146 2.88 13.23 -0.20
CA ARG A 146 3.37 14.43 -0.89
C ARG A 146 4.66 14.91 -0.23
N GLY A 147 5.64 15.25 -1.06
CA GLY A 147 6.95 15.78 -0.64
C GLY A 147 8.01 14.70 -0.42
N ASN A 148 9.26 15.15 -0.27
CA ASN A 148 10.38 14.36 0.26
C ASN A 148 10.39 14.48 1.79
N THR A 149 9.59 13.66 2.47
CA THR A 149 9.27 13.85 3.89
C THR A 149 9.84 12.78 4.80
N GLY A 150 10.48 11.74 4.24
CA GLY A 150 10.76 10.51 4.98
C GLY A 150 9.46 9.85 5.44
N LEU A 151 9.44 9.27 6.64
CA LEU A 151 8.20 8.77 7.24
C LEU A 151 7.53 9.90 8.04
N PRO A 152 6.37 10.44 7.60
CA PRO A 152 5.72 11.51 8.34
C PRO A 152 5.22 11.04 9.70
N SER A 153 5.19 11.97 10.66
CA SER A 153 4.54 11.77 11.95
C SER A 153 3.05 11.45 11.76
N ALA A 154 2.44 10.72 12.70
CA ALA A 154 1.04 10.30 12.60
C ALA A 154 0.08 11.49 12.33
N SER A 155 0.32 12.63 12.97
CA SER A 155 -0.48 13.85 12.76
C SER A 155 -0.27 14.50 11.39
N ALA A 156 0.89 14.35 10.77
CA ALA A 156 1.18 14.89 9.45
C ALA A 156 0.61 14.00 8.32
N ARG A 157 0.52 12.68 8.53
CA ARG A 157 0.07 11.71 7.51
C ARG A 157 -1.30 12.08 6.92
N GLN A 158 -2.25 12.52 7.74
CA GLN A 158 -3.59 12.90 7.28
C GLN A 158 -3.60 13.97 6.18
N ARG A 159 -2.64 14.92 6.20
CA ARG A 159 -2.56 16.00 5.22
C ARG A 159 -1.68 15.66 4.02
N LEU A 160 -0.78 14.71 4.17
CA LEU A 160 0.25 14.38 3.17
C LEU A 160 -0.10 13.16 2.34
N ARG A 161 -0.97 12.27 2.85
CA ARG A 161 -1.34 11.03 2.16
C ARG A 161 -1.93 11.29 0.78
N ILE A 162 -1.52 10.46 -0.16
CA ILE A 162 -2.06 10.39 -1.52
C ILE A 162 -2.87 9.10 -1.59
N ASP A 163 -4.08 9.19 -2.12
CA ASP A 163 -4.90 8.02 -2.45
C ASP A 163 -4.11 7.09 -3.40
N PRO A 164 -3.81 5.84 -2.99
CA PRO A 164 -3.10 4.90 -3.84
C PRO A 164 -3.72 4.80 -5.22
N ALA A 165 -5.04 4.69 -5.33
CA ALA A 165 -5.74 4.49 -6.61
C ALA A 165 -5.48 5.62 -7.62
N ALA A 166 -5.16 6.84 -7.16
CA ALA A 166 -4.82 7.95 -8.03
C ALA A 166 -3.38 7.89 -8.59
N VAL A 167 -2.46 7.20 -7.92
CA VAL A 167 -1.02 7.21 -8.25
C VAL A 167 -0.76 6.58 -9.61
N PHE A 168 -1.32 5.38 -9.85
CA PHE A 168 -1.18 4.65 -11.12
C PHE A 168 -2.50 4.48 -11.90
N GLY A 169 -3.61 5.01 -11.38
CA GLY A 169 -4.89 5.00 -12.09
C GLY A 169 -4.90 5.94 -13.30
N GLY A 170 -5.68 5.62 -14.33
CA GLY A 170 -5.98 6.59 -15.39
C GLY A 170 -6.95 7.67 -14.90
N ALA A 171 -6.90 8.87 -15.47
CA ALA A 171 -7.80 9.99 -15.13
C ALA A 171 -9.31 9.63 -15.19
N SER A 172 -9.67 8.55 -15.88
CA SER A 172 -11.04 8.02 -16.01
C SER A 172 -11.54 7.21 -14.80
N THR A 173 -10.67 6.64 -13.95
CA THR A 173 -11.09 5.68 -12.92
C THR A 173 -11.57 6.39 -11.64
N THR A 174 -10.90 7.48 -11.26
CA THR A 174 -11.25 8.28 -10.08
C THR A 174 -12.59 9.02 -10.25
N ALA A 175 -12.91 9.46 -11.47
CA ALA A 175 -14.19 10.12 -11.78
C ALA A 175 -15.38 9.15 -11.72
N ARG A 176 -15.20 7.88 -12.13
CA ARG A 176 -16.26 6.86 -12.07
C ARG A 176 -16.54 6.38 -10.64
N LEU A 177 -15.50 6.22 -9.81
CA LEU A 177 -15.65 5.84 -8.40
C LEU A 177 -16.37 6.93 -7.58
N ARG A 178 -16.02 8.21 -7.78
CA ARG A 178 -16.71 9.32 -7.11
C ARG A 178 -18.16 9.48 -7.56
N LYS A 179 -18.44 9.27 -8.85
CA LYS A 179 -19.81 9.31 -9.37
C LYS A 179 -20.67 8.16 -8.82
N ALA A 180 -20.12 6.95 -8.76
CA ALA A 180 -20.83 5.78 -8.21
C ALA A 180 -21.17 5.91 -6.71
N ILE A 181 -20.40 6.69 -5.95
CA ILE A 181 -20.68 6.99 -4.54
C ILE A 181 -21.67 8.17 -4.40
N ALA A 182 -21.68 9.12 -5.33
CA ALA A 182 -22.62 10.24 -5.32
C ALA A 182 -24.03 9.89 -5.85
N ASP A 183 -24.14 8.79 -6.61
CA ASP A 183 -25.38 8.28 -7.18
C ASP A 183 -26.05 7.18 -6.29
N GLN A 184 -25.56 6.99 -5.05
CA GLN A 184 -26.18 6.16 -3.99
C GLN A 184 -26.70 7.04 -2.85
#